data_AF-A0A219YLD0-F1
#
_entry.id   AF-A0A219YLD0-F1
#
_cell.length_a   1.000
_cell.length_b   1.000
_cell.length_c   1.000
_cell.angle_alpha   90.00
_cell.angle_beta   90.00
_cell.angle_gamma   90.00
#
_symmetry.space_group_name_H-M   'P 1'
#
loop_
_entity.id
_entity.type
_entity.pdbx_description
1 polymer ?
#
loop_
_entity_poly.entity_id
_entity_poly.type
_entity_poly.pdbx_seq_one_letter_code
_entity_poly.pdbx_strand_id
1 'polypeptide(L)'
;LVECKSGYGLELDTELKMLRVIDSARKSLPIGVSATYCGAHAVPKGKTMEEATQDIVAVQLPKIKQLMASGDLQVDNIDVFCEKGVFDLNSTRCILQAGKDMGLDINFHGDELHPRTR
;
A
#
# COMPACT_ATOMS: atom_id res chain seq x y z
N LEU A 1 -16.23 2.61 -9.77
CA LEU A 1 -15.41 2.13 -8.64
C LEU A 1 -14.61 3.33 -8.15
N VAL A 2 -14.62 3.63 -6.85
CA VAL A 2 -13.79 4.69 -6.26
C VAL A 2 -12.61 4.01 -5.58
N GLU A 3 -11.40 4.43 -5.91
CA GLU A 3 -10.22 3.97 -5.19
C GLU A 3 -10.07 4.76 -3.88
N CYS A 4 -9.75 4.05 -2.80
CA CYS A 4 -9.34 4.63 -1.54
C CYS A 4 -8.02 4.01 -1.10
N LYS A 5 -7.04 4.86 -0.78
CA LYS A 5 -5.68 4.45 -0.41
C LYS A 5 -5.44 4.65 1.08
N SER A 6 -4.68 3.74 1.68
CA SER A 6 -3.97 4.00 2.94
C SER A 6 -2.69 4.83 2.68
N GLY A 7 -1.76 4.95 3.64
CA GLY A 7 -0.47 5.61 3.42
C GLY A 7 -0.24 6.91 4.18
N TYR A 8 -1.14 7.33 5.06
CA TYR A 8 -0.92 8.47 5.96
C TYR A 8 -0.44 8.09 7.36
N GLY A 9 -0.35 6.78 7.66
CA GLY A 9 0.12 6.27 8.94
C GLY A 9 1.60 5.91 8.91
N LEU A 10 2.03 5.25 7.83
CA LEU A 10 3.41 4.78 7.61
C LEU A 10 3.92 3.78 8.67
N GLU A 11 3.01 3.23 9.48
CA GLU A 11 3.25 2.17 10.46
C GLU A 11 2.02 1.24 10.52
N LEU A 12 2.25 0.00 10.93
CA LEU A 12 1.28 -1.09 10.81
C LEU A 12 -0.11 -0.75 11.36
N ASP A 13 -0.20 -0.25 12.58
CA ASP A 13 -1.48 -0.14 13.28
C ASP A 13 -2.39 0.91 12.64
N THR A 14 -1.83 2.05 12.25
CA THR A 14 -2.55 3.15 11.57
C THR A 14 -2.86 2.79 10.13
N GLU A 15 -1.96 2.08 9.43
CA GLU A 15 -2.25 1.56 8.09
C GLU A 15 -3.44 0.57 8.13
N LEU A 16 -3.44 -0.38 9.07
CA LEU A 16 -4.56 -1.30 9.27
C LEU A 16 -5.85 -0.58 9.68
N LYS A 17 -5.76 0.47 10.50
CA LYS A 17 -6.92 1.29 10.87
C LYS A 17 -7.55 1.93 9.63
N MET A 18 -6.75 2.52 8.74
CA MET A 18 -7.27 3.11 7.50
C MET A 18 -7.86 2.06 6.57
N LEU A 19 -7.18 0.92 6.37
CA LEU A 19 -7.70 -0.17 5.54
C LEU A 19 -9.03 -0.71 6.06
N ARG A 20 -9.20 -0.84 7.39
CA ARG A 20 -10.48 -1.23 8.01
C ARG A 20 -11.59 -0.20 7.78
N VAL A 21 -11.26 1.10 7.81
CA VAL A 21 -12.23 2.15 7.49
C VAL A 21 -12.65 2.04 6.02
N ILE A 22 -11.71 1.80 5.11
CA ILE A 22 -11.99 1.61 3.67
C ILE A 22 -12.86 0.36 3.44
N ASP A 23 -12.53 -0.76 4.07
CA ASP A 23 -13.33 -2.00 3.97
C ASP A 23 -14.73 -1.85 4.60
N SER A 24 -14.86 -1.08 5.67
CA SER A 24 -16.17 -0.71 6.24
C SER A 24 -16.98 0.17 5.29
N ALA A 25 -16.34 1.14 4.63
CA ALA A 25 -16.99 2.00 3.63
C ALA A 25 -17.47 1.18 2.42
N ARG A 26 -16.65 0.23 1.93
CA ARG A 26 -17.03 -0.73 0.88
C ARG A 26 -18.33 -1.47 1.21
N LYS A 27 -18.51 -1.88 2.46
CA LYS A 27 -19.67 -2.67 2.92
C LYS A 27 -20.93 -1.83 3.15
N SER A 28 -20.78 -0.52 3.40
CA SER A 28 -21.88 0.35 3.86
C SER A 28 -22.38 1.34 2.81
N LEU A 29 -21.57 1.70 1.82
CA LEU A 29 -21.93 2.67 0.80
C LEU A 29 -22.49 1.98 -0.46
N PRO A 30 -23.46 2.60 -1.17
CA PRO A 30 -24.02 2.06 -2.43
C PRO A 30 -23.07 2.26 -3.63
N ILE A 31 -21.78 2.49 -3.40
CA ILE A 31 -20.75 2.67 -4.43
C ILE A 31 -19.68 1.58 -4.27
N GLY A 32 -19.14 1.09 -5.38
CA GLY A 32 -18.02 0.16 -5.33
C GLY A 32 -16.73 0.87 -4.90
N VAL A 33 -16.09 0.39 -3.84
CA VAL A 33 -14.84 0.92 -3.27
C VAL A 33 -13.70 -0.08 -3.45
N SER A 34 -12.61 0.33 -4.09
CA SER A 34 -11.36 -0.44 -4.15
C SER A 34 -10.38 0.03 -3.09
N ALA A 35 -9.84 -0.93 -2.33
CA ALA A 35 -8.94 -0.68 -1.23
C ALA A 35 -7.49 -0.91 -1.67
N THR A 36 -6.67 0.13 -1.52
CA THR A 36 -5.25 0.09 -1.89
C THR A 36 -4.38 0.33 -0.68
N TYR A 37 -3.48 -0.60 -0.39
CA TYR A 37 -2.43 -0.42 0.60
C TYR A 37 -1.30 0.43 0.01
N CYS A 38 -0.98 1.55 0.64
CA CYS A 38 0.12 2.44 0.23
C CYS A 38 1.01 2.79 1.44
N GLY A 39 1.45 1.79 2.21
CA GLY A 39 2.38 2.02 3.34
C GLY A 39 3.73 2.63 2.88
N ALA A 40 4.05 2.51 1.60
CA ALA A 40 5.20 3.12 0.95
C ALA A 40 4.90 4.51 0.35
N HIS A 41 4.02 5.28 0.97
CA HIS A 41 3.70 6.65 0.54
C HIS A 41 4.79 7.66 0.92
N ALA A 42 5.43 7.45 2.08
CA ALA A 42 6.58 8.22 2.53
C ALA A 42 7.49 7.38 3.44
N VAL A 43 8.74 7.84 3.64
CA VAL A 43 9.63 7.25 4.66
C VAL A 43 9.25 7.82 6.03
N PRO A 44 8.92 6.98 7.03
CA PRO A 44 8.63 7.45 8.39
C PRO A 44 9.77 8.26 8.99
N LYS A 45 9.44 9.27 9.79
CA LYS A 45 10.45 10.06 10.51
C LYS A 45 11.30 9.14 11.39
N GLY A 46 12.62 9.24 11.24
CA GLY A 46 13.57 8.46 12.04
C GLY A 46 13.85 7.05 11.51
N LYS A 47 13.33 6.69 10.33
CA LYS A 47 13.74 5.49 9.59
C LYS A 47 14.51 5.88 8.32
N THR A 48 15.41 5.01 7.87
CA THR A 48 15.92 5.06 6.49
C THR A 48 14.91 4.43 5.52
N MET A 49 15.12 4.64 4.22
CA MET A 49 14.33 4.00 3.16
C MET A 49 14.42 2.48 3.24
N GLU A 50 15.61 1.94 3.55
CA GLU A 50 15.85 0.50 3.70
C GLU A 50 15.09 -0.06 4.90
N GLU A 51 15.12 0.63 6.04
CA GLU A 51 14.37 0.25 7.24
C GLU A 51 12.85 0.28 6.99
N ALA A 52 12.36 1.31 6.28
CA ALA A 52 10.96 1.41 5.90
C ALA A 52 10.56 0.29 4.93
N THR A 53 11.41 -0.01 3.94
CA THR A 53 11.20 -1.11 2.98
C THR A 53 11.11 -2.45 3.71
N GLN A 54 12.04 -2.71 4.63
CA GLN A 54 12.07 -3.95 5.40
C GLN A 54 10.86 -4.07 6.34
N ASP A 55 10.44 -2.98 6.98
CA ASP A 55 9.23 -2.94 7.80
C ASP A 55 7.98 -3.29 6.98
N ILE A 56 7.84 -2.71 5.79
CA ILE A 56 6.72 -3.00 4.89
C ILE A 56 6.72 -4.47 4.48
N VAL A 57 7.85 -4.98 4.00
CA VAL A 57 7.94 -6.34 3.44
C VAL A 57 7.90 -7.43 4.51
N ALA A 58 8.57 -7.23 5.65
CA ALA A 58 8.72 -8.26 6.68
C ALA A 58 7.70 -8.16 7.81
N VAL A 59 7.01 -7.03 7.97
CA VAL A 59 6.04 -6.81 9.06
C VAL A 59 4.66 -6.50 8.52
N GLN A 60 4.52 -5.45 7.71
CA GLN A 60 3.20 -4.96 7.33
C GLN A 60 2.46 -5.89 6.36
N LEU A 61 3.09 -6.24 5.23
CA LEU A 61 2.49 -7.12 4.22
C LEU A 61 2.15 -8.51 4.78
N PRO A 62 3.01 -9.19 5.57
CA PRO A 62 2.66 -10.46 6.20
C PRO A 62 1.43 -10.36 7.11
N LYS A 63 1.31 -9.26 7.87
CA LYS A 63 0.14 -9.05 8.73
C LYS A 63 -1.13 -8.82 7.93
N ILE A 64 -1.06 -8.02 6.87
CA ILE A 64 -2.19 -7.79 5.95
C ILE A 64 -2.61 -9.10 5.30
N LYS A 65 -1.65 -9.91 4.81
CA LYS A 65 -1.91 -11.24 4.24
C LYS A 65 -2.65 -12.16 5.21
N GLN A 66 -2.22 -12.18 6.48
CA GLN A 66 -2.89 -12.97 7.52
C GLN A 66 -4.36 -12.56 7.69
N LEU A 67 -4.64 -11.26 7.74
CA LEU A 67 -5.99 -10.74 7.92
C LEU A 67 -6.88 -10.95 6.68
N MET A 68 -6.29 -10.89 5.49
CA MET A 68 -7.00 -11.25 4.26
C MET A 68 -7.35 -12.74 4.23
N ALA A 69 -6.43 -13.60 4.65
CA ALA A 69 -6.65 -15.04 4.70
C ALA A 69 -7.71 -15.47 5.74
N SER A 70 -7.85 -14.74 6.86
CA SER A 70 -8.91 -14.97 7.84
C SER A 70 -10.25 -14.34 7.46
N GLY A 71 -10.28 -13.48 6.43
CA GLY A 71 -11.48 -12.72 6.04
C GLY A 71 -11.75 -11.48 6.90
N ASP A 72 -10.83 -11.11 7.79
CA ASP A 72 -10.95 -9.95 8.68
C ASP A 72 -10.68 -8.62 7.97
N LEU A 73 -10.08 -8.66 6.78
CA LEU A 73 -9.74 -7.48 5.99
C LEU A 73 -9.80 -7.81 4.49
N GLN A 74 -10.27 -6.87 3.67
CA GLN A 74 -10.12 -6.94 2.22
C GLN A 74 -9.26 -5.79 1.71
N VAL A 75 -8.26 -6.13 0.91
CA VAL A 75 -7.36 -5.20 0.21
C VAL A 75 -7.21 -5.73 -1.21
N ASP A 76 -7.34 -4.88 -2.21
CA ASP A 76 -7.25 -5.30 -3.60
C ASP A 76 -5.88 -4.98 -4.18
N ASN A 77 -5.37 -3.77 -3.90
CA ASN A 77 -4.18 -3.26 -4.56
C ASN A 77 -3.05 -2.89 -3.58
N ILE A 78 -1.86 -2.78 -4.13
CA ILE A 78 -0.68 -2.19 -3.51
C ILE A 78 -0.14 -1.04 -4.37
N ASP A 79 0.34 0.02 -3.72
CA ASP A 79 0.95 1.19 -4.38
C ASP A 79 2.23 1.61 -3.64
N VAL A 80 3.14 2.27 -4.36
CA VAL A 80 4.41 2.80 -3.85
C VAL A 80 4.68 4.16 -4.48
N PHE A 81 4.96 5.16 -3.63
CA PHE A 81 5.38 6.47 -4.11
C PHE A 81 6.88 6.47 -4.48
N CYS A 82 7.16 6.05 -5.71
CA CYS A 82 8.51 5.95 -6.26
C CYS A 82 9.04 7.33 -6.72
N GLU A 83 9.54 8.12 -5.79
CA GLU A 83 10.14 9.43 -6.04
C GLU A 83 11.51 9.56 -5.35
N LYS A 84 12.40 10.38 -5.91
CA LYS A 84 13.72 10.66 -5.35
C LYS A 84 13.57 11.26 -3.95
N GLY A 85 14.17 10.58 -2.97
CA GLY A 85 14.07 10.96 -1.55
C GLY A 85 12.91 10.30 -0.80
N VAL A 86 12.12 9.45 -1.48
CA VAL A 86 11.07 8.65 -0.86
C VAL A 86 11.38 7.16 -0.98
N PHE A 87 11.01 6.52 -2.10
CA PHE A 87 11.39 5.14 -2.41
C PHE A 87 12.06 5.09 -3.79
N ASP A 88 13.20 4.42 -3.87
CA ASP A 88 13.89 4.21 -5.13
C ASP A 88 13.30 3.02 -5.92
N LEU A 89 13.83 2.76 -7.12
CA LEU A 89 13.37 1.67 -7.98
C LEU A 89 13.56 0.29 -7.36
N ASN A 90 14.59 0.08 -6.54
CA ASN A 90 14.89 -1.21 -5.94
C ASN A 90 13.91 -1.50 -4.81
N SER A 91 13.72 -0.56 -3.88
CA SER A 91 12.72 -0.65 -2.82
C SER A 91 11.31 -0.76 -3.40
N THR A 92 10.98 0.04 -4.41
CA THR A 92 9.69 -0.04 -5.10
C THR A 92 9.44 -1.43 -5.68
N ARG A 93 10.40 -1.98 -6.42
CA ARG A 93 10.28 -3.34 -6.97
C ARG A 93 10.12 -4.38 -5.88
N CYS A 94 10.88 -4.26 -4.78
CA CYS A 94 10.81 -5.19 -3.65
C CYS A 94 9.41 -5.20 -3.01
N ILE A 95 8.88 -4.02 -2.69
CA ILE A 95 7.56 -3.86 -2.06
C ILE A 95 6.44 -4.33 -2.98
N LEU A 96 6.44 -3.88 -4.24
CA LEU A 96 5.41 -4.27 -5.21
C LEU A 96 5.43 -5.77 -5.51
N GLN A 97 6.61 -6.37 -5.61
CA GLN A 97 6.72 -7.81 -5.81
C GLN A 97 6.18 -8.59 -4.59
N ALA A 98 6.52 -8.17 -3.37
CA ALA A 98 6.00 -8.80 -2.16
C ALA A 98 4.46 -8.70 -2.06
N GLY A 99 3.88 -7.56 -2.42
CA GLY A 99 2.43 -7.38 -2.50
C GLY A 99 1.79 -8.29 -3.54
N LYS A 100 2.39 -8.38 -4.73
CA LYS A 100 1.94 -9.27 -5.80
C LYS A 100 1.99 -10.75 -5.39
N ASP A 101 3.05 -11.17 -4.70
CA ASP A 101 3.23 -12.56 -4.24
C ASP A 101 2.18 -13.00 -3.19
N MET A 102 1.48 -12.04 -2.57
CA MET A 102 0.34 -12.31 -1.69
C MET A 102 -1.03 -12.10 -2.34
N GLY A 103 -1.06 -11.78 -3.64
CA GLY A 103 -2.29 -11.66 -4.42
C GLY A 103 -2.87 -10.25 -4.53
N LEU A 104 -2.09 -9.21 -4.20
CA LEU A 104 -2.51 -7.82 -4.45
C LEU A 104 -2.19 -7.42 -5.89
N ASP A 105 -3.09 -6.65 -6.50
CA ASP A 105 -2.84 -6.02 -7.79
C ASP A 105 -1.89 -4.83 -7.60
N ILE A 106 -0.88 -4.71 -8.46
CA ILE A 106 -0.01 -3.55 -8.47
C ILE A 106 -0.80 -2.39 -9.08
N ASN A 107 -1.09 -1.37 -8.27
CA ASN A 107 -1.66 -0.16 -8.80
C ASN A 107 -0.52 0.71 -9.36
N PHE A 108 -0.56 0.99 -10.65
CA PHE A 108 0.36 1.90 -11.31
C PHE A 108 -0.43 2.84 -12.21
N HIS A 109 -0.71 4.04 -11.71
CA HIS A 109 -1.16 5.15 -12.55
C HIS A 109 0.07 5.95 -12.97
N GLY A 110 0.67 5.58 -14.10
CA GLY A 110 1.76 6.35 -14.68
C GLY A 110 1.23 7.65 -15.31
N ASP A 111 1.16 8.74 -14.53
CA ASP A 111 1.26 10.14 -14.99
C ASP A 111 1.01 11.20 -13.90
N GLU A 112 1.21 10.91 -12.61
CA GLU A 112 0.83 11.90 -11.59
C GLU A 112 1.84 13.05 -11.41
N LEU A 113 3.11 12.93 -11.84
CA LEU A 113 4.10 14.01 -11.68
C LEU A 113 5.08 14.27 -12.83
N HIS A 114 5.34 13.34 -13.75
CA HIS A 114 6.11 13.61 -14.98
C HIS A 114 5.68 12.67 -16.12
N PRO A 115 5.23 13.16 -17.29
CA PRO A 115 5.06 12.32 -18.45
C PRO A 115 6.43 11.75 -18.83
N ARG A 116 6.58 10.43 -18.80
CA ARG A 116 7.74 9.77 -19.42
C ARG A 116 7.56 9.85 -20.93
N THR A 117 8.04 10.92 -21.56
CA THR A 117 8.26 10.94 -23.01
C THR A 117 9.21 9.81 -23.39
N ARG A 118 8.65 8.76 -23.97
CA ARG A 118 9.31 7.93 -24.98
C ARG A 118 8.30 7.63 -26.08
#